data_AF-A0A258KZE7-F1
#
_entry.id   AF-A0A258KZE7-F1
#
_cell.length_a   1.000
_cell.length_b   1.000
_cell.length_c   1.000
_cell.angle_alpha   90.00
_cell.angle_beta   90.00
_cell.angle_gamma   90.00
#
_symmetry.space_group_name_H-M   'P 1'
#
loop_
_entity.id
_entity.type
_entity.pdbx_description
1 polymer ?
#
loop_
_entity_poly.entity_id
_entity_poly.type
_entity_poly.pdbx_seq_one_letter_code
_entity_poly.pdbx_strand_id
1 'polypeptide(L)'
;MIETRTRALKERVQLMSSMMRWRVIRGKSQQELCRETGSAQAQISRIESGRAGVTLGLALDMGKAIECDLVVVPVELRKHVIQMVDRYAQQCELDVEKRGPVGRPRGALNKAPVPGSFQRSVSDSFAGFH
;
A
#
# COMPACT_ATOMS: atom_id res chain seq x y z
N MET A 1 -10.91 9.01 35.39
CA MET A 1 -11.56 8.42 34.20
C MET A 1 -11.20 9.10 32.88
N ILE A 2 -11.10 10.44 32.82
CA ILE A 2 -10.78 11.17 31.57
C ILE A 2 -9.36 10.86 31.06
N GLU A 3 -8.37 10.82 31.96
CA GLU A 3 -6.97 10.62 31.61
C GLU A 3 -6.67 9.24 30.99
N THR A 4 -7.29 8.19 31.52
CA THR A 4 -7.18 6.81 31.00
C THR A 4 -7.74 6.69 29.58
N ARG A 5 -8.83 7.41 29.28
CA ARG A 5 -9.47 7.42 27.97
C ARG A 5 -8.58 8.09 26.92
N THR A 6 -7.94 9.21 27.28
CA THR A 6 -7.00 9.91 26.41
C THR A 6 -5.76 9.06 26.13
N ARG A 7 -5.23 8.37 27.15
CA ARG A 7 -4.10 7.44 26.99
C ARG A 7 -4.45 6.29 26.06
N ALA A 8 -5.58 5.61 26.27
CA ALA A 8 -6.00 4.49 25.44
C ALA A 8 -6.18 4.88 23.97
N LEU A 9 -6.69 6.09 23.71
CA LEU A 9 -6.80 6.62 22.35
C LEU A 9 -5.41 6.83 21.72
N LYS A 10 -4.47 7.42 22.46
CA LYS A 10 -3.10 7.64 21.98
C LYS A 10 -2.39 6.32 21.64
N GLU A 11 -2.47 5.33 22.51
CA GLU A 11 -1.87 4.01 22.29
C GLU A 11 -2.48 3.31 21.06
N ARG A 12 -3.80 3.44 20.87
CA ARG A 12 -4.48 2.93 19.67
C ARG A 12 -3.99 3.60 18.40
N VAL A 13 -3.88 4.94 18.39
CA VAL A 13 -3.38 5.69 17.23
C VAL A 13 -1.95 5.26 16.92
N GLN A 14 -1.10 5.12 17.93
CA GLN A 14 0.28 4.65 17.76
C GLN A 14 0.34 3.26 17.14
N LEU A 15 -0.45 2.30 17.66
CA LEU A 15 -0.52 0.95 17.09
C LEU A 15 -0.90 1.00 15.60
N MET A 16 -1.96 1.74 15.25
CA MET A 16 -2.40 1.83 13.86
C MET A 16 -1.35 2.48 12.96
N SER A 17 -0.71 3.56 13.40
CA SER A 17 0.39 4.20 12.66
C SER A 17 1.54 3.22 12.42
N SER A 18 1.94 2.42 13.42
CA SER A 18 2.97 1.40 13.26
C SER A 18 2.57 0.32 12.25
N MET A 19 1.34 -0.17 12.31
CA MET A 19 0.85 -1.17 11.35
C MET A 19 0.80 -0.62 9.92
N MET A 20 0.44 0.65 9.74
CA MET A 20 0.43 1.28 8.41
C MET A 20 1.82 1.48 7.84
N ARG A 21 2.79 1.85 8.68
CA ARG A 21 4.20 1.92 8.29
C ARG A 21 4.69 0.56 7.79
N TRP A 22 4.42 -0.50 8.55
CA TRP A 22 4.79 -1.86 8.15
C TRP A 22 4.09 -2.34 6.87
N ARG A 23 2.81 -1.99 6.67
CA ARG A 23 2.11 -2.28 5.41
C ARG A 23 2.86 -1.70 4.20
N VAL A 24 3.30 -0.45 4.29
CA VAL A 24 4.05 0.23 3.21
C VAL A 24 5.42 -0.42 3.02
N ILE A 25 6.14 -0.71 4.11
CA ILE A 25 7.44 -1.41 4.06
C ILE A 25 7.32 -2.77 3.37
N ARG A 26 6.22 -3.50 3.60
CA ARG A 26 5.93 -4.78 2.97
C ARG A 26 5.37 -4.67 1.54
N GLY A 27 5.22 -3.46 1.01
CA GLY A 27 4.69 -3.23 -0.33
C GLY A 27 3.23 -3.61 -0.51
N LYS A 28 2.47 -3.77 0.58
CA LYS A 28 1.06 -4.18 0.51
C LYS A 28 0.15 -2.98 0.29
N SER A 29 -0.73 -3.08 -0.69
CA SER A 29 -1.79 -2.09 -0.91
C SER A 29 -2.87 -2.19 0.17
N GLN A 30 -3.65 -1.12 0.32
CA GLN A 30 -4.81 -1.14 1.21
C GLN A 30 -5.86 -2.17 0.75
N GLN A 31 -5.98 -2.41 -0.55
CA GLN A 31 -6.92 -3.39 -1.10
C GLN A 31 -6.53 -4.82 -0.74
N GLU A 32 -5.23 -5.14 -0.82
CA GLU A 32 -4.71 -6.45 -0.40
C GLU A 32 -4.93 -6.68 1.09
N LEU A 33 -4.66 -5.66 1.92
CA LEU A 33 -4.95 -5.72 3.35
C LEU A 33 -6.44 -6.00 3.61
N CYS A 34 -7.36 -5.36 2.90
CA CYS A 34 -8.80 -5.61 3.05
C CYS A 34 -9.18 -7.04 2.66
N ARG A 35 -8.59 -7.58 1.59
CA ARG A 35 -8.84 -8.96 1.13
C ARG A 35 -8.34 -9.99 2.14
N GLU A 36 -7.13 -9.81 2.67
CA GLU A 36 -6.52 -10.74 3.61
C GLU A 36 -7.20 -10.70 5.00
N THR A 37 -7.67 -9.52 5.42
CA THR A 37 -8.36 -9.35 6.72
C THR A 37 -9.87 -9.62 6.65
N GLY A 38 -10.43 -9.84 5.46
CA GLY A 38 -11.88 -9.95 5.26
C GLY A 38 -12.67 -8.69 5.65
N SER A 39 -11.99 -7.55 5.83
CA SER A 39 -12.59 -6.31 6.32
C SER A 39 -13.00 -5.38 5.18
N ALA A 40 -14.12 -4.68 5.36
CA ALA A 40 -14.56 -3.68 4.40
C ALA A 40 -13.54 -2.52 4.30
N GLN A 41 -13.26 -2.05 3.08
CA GLN A 41 -12.31 -0.95 2.87
C GLN A 41 -12.70 0.32 3.63
N ALA A 42 -14.00 0.62 3.72
CA ALA A 42 -14.51 1.75 4.51
C ALA A 42 -14.29 1.59 6.02
N GLN A 43 -14.18 0.36 6.53
CA GLN A 43 -13.83 0.09 7.92
C GLN A 43 -12.33 0.32 8.15
N ILE A 44 -11.47 -0.23 7.30
CA ILE A 44 -10.02 -0.02 7.37
C ILE A 44 -9.67 1.46 7.26
N SER A 45 -10.25 2.18 6.29
CA SER A 45 -10.03 3.64 6.13
C SER A 45 -10.43 4.46 7.36
N ARG A 46 -11.53 4.12 8.04
CA ARG A 46 -11.95 4.80 9.29
C ARG A 46 -11.00 4.51 10.44
N ILE A 47 -10.46 3.29 10.51
CA ILE A 47 -9.48 2.91 11.54
C ILE A 47 -8.14 3.63 11.29
N GLU A 48 -7.65 3.65 10.05
CA GLU A 48 -6.42 4.37 9.66
C GLU A 48 -6.50 5.87 9.95
N SER A 49 -7.67 6.48 9.72
CA SER A 49 -7.91 7.90 10.03
C SER A 49 -8.25 8.18 11.49
N GLY A 50 -8.18 7.17 12.38
CA GLY A 50 -8.45 7.31 13.81
C GLY A 50 -9.93 7.57 14.16
N ARG A 51 -10.83 7.49 13.18
CA ARG A 51 -12.28 7.72 13.32
C ARG A 51 -13.05 6.49 13.80
N ALA A 52 -12.42 5.31 13.80
CA ALA A 52 -12.96 4.08 14.35
C ALA A 52 -11.95 3.37 15.24
N GLY A 53 -12.45 2.64 16.24
CA GLY A 53 -11.61 1.76 17.04
C GLY A 53 -11.23 0.49 16.31
N VAL A 54 -10.00 0.02 16.50
CA VAL A 54 -9.59 -1.33 16.12
C VAL A 54 -9.90 -2.28 17.28
N THR A 55 -10.51 -3.42 16.98
CA THR A 55 -10.66 -4.52 17.95
C THR A 55 -9.34 -5.30 18.01
N LEU A 56 -9.09 -6.01 19.12
CA LEU A 56 -7.88 -6.84 19.21
C LEU A 56 -7.84 -7.92 18.12
N GLY A 57 -8.97 -8.57 17.84
CA GLY A 57 -9.08 -9.56 16.76
C GLY A 57 -8.66 -8.99 15.41
N LEU A 58 -9.20 -7.82 15.04
CA LEU A 58 -8.84 -7.16 13.79
C LEU A 58 -7.36 -6.73 13.77
N ALA A 59 -6.79 -6.28 14.90
CA ALA A 59 -5.37 -5.96 14.97
C ALA A 59 -4.48 -7.20 14.76
N LEU A 60 -4.90 -8.38 15.25
CA LEU A 60 -4.20 -9.64 15.00
C LEU A 60 -4.30 -10.06 13.53
N ASP A 61 -5.49 -9.95 12.92
CA ASP A 61 -5.70 -10.29 11.51
C ASP A 61 -4.91 -9.36 10.59
N MET A 62 -4.92 -8.06 10.89
CA MET A 62 -4.10 -7.07 10.19
C MET A 62 -2.60 -7.33 10.38
N GLY A 63 -2.17 -7.74 11.57
CA GLY A 63 -0.78 -8.12 11.86
C GLY A 63 -0.33 -9.30 10.99
N LYS A 64 -1.11 -10.38 10.97
CA LYS A 64 -0.87 -11.53 10.08
C LYS A 64 -0.80 -11.11 8.62
N ALA A 65 -1.74 -10.27 8.19
CA ALA A 65 -1.78 -9.76 6.82
C ALA A 65 -0.56 -8.88 6.47
N ILE A 66 0.17 -8.31 7.42
CA ILE A 66 1.41 -7.56 7.15
C ILE A 66 2.66 -8.31 7.63
N GLU A 67 2.54 -9.60 7.91
CA GLU A 67 3.63 -10.46 8.39
C GLU A 67 4.30 -9.88 9.65
N CYS A 68 3.48 -9.41 10.60
CA CYS A 68 3.89 -8.87 11.88
C CYS A 68 3.12 -9.53 13.03
N ASP A 69 3.82 -9.89 14.10
CA ASP A 69 3.21 -10.41 15.32
C ASP A 69 2.88 -9.28 16.31
N LEU A 70 1.75 -9.44 17.01
CA LEU A 70 1.39 -8.60 18.15
C LEU A 70 1.91 -9.26 19.43
N VAL A 71 2.85 -8.62 20.12
CA VAL A 71 3.51 -9.17 21.31
C VAL A 71 3.26 -8.32 22.54
N VAL A 72 3.23 -8.98 23.71
CA VAL A 72 3.21 -8.31 25.01
C VAL A 72 4.65 -8.05 25.43
N VAL A 73 4.94 -6.81 25.81
CA VAL A 73 6.28 -6.37 26.22
C VAL A 73 6.21 -5.82 27.63
N PRO A 74 7.09 -6.26 28.56
CA PRO A 74 7.24 -5.64 29.87
C PRO A 74 7.49 -4.13 29.76
N VAL A 75 6.89 -3.33 30.64
CA VAL A 75 6.87 -1.86 30.52
C VAL A 75 8.29 -1.27 30.54
N GLU A 76 9.19 -1.91 31.29
CA GLU A 76 10.59 -1.55 31.46
C GLU A 76 11.39 -1.74 30.16
N LEU A 77 10.95 -2.69 29.32
CA LEU A 77 11.57 -3.00 28.03
C LEU A 77 10.95 -2.24 26.86
N ARG A 78 9.80 -1.58 27.05
CA ARG A 78 9.05 -0.89 25.99
C ARG A 78 9.94 0.02 25.13
N LYS A 79 10.75 0.87 25.77
CA LYS A 79 11.60 1.84 25.04
C LYS A 79 12.64 1.13 24.17
N HIS A 80 13.28 0.08 24.68
CA HIS A 80 14.30 -0.68 23.97
C HIS A 80 13.70 -1.43 22.78
N VAL A 81 12.54 -2.08 22.96
CA VAL A 81 11.85 -2.79 21.87
C VAL A 81 11.41 -1.81 20.79
N ILE A 82 10.82 -0.67 21.15
CA ILE A 82 10.43 0.36 20.17
C ILE A 82 11.65 0.83 19.37
N GLN A 83 12.75 1.18 20.04
CA GLN A 83 13.97 1.62 19.37
C GLN A 83 14.60 0.56 18.46
N MET A 84 14.52 -0.72 18.84
CA MET A 84 14.98 -1.83 18.01
C MET A 84 14.12 -1.96 16.74
N VAL A 85 12.80 -1.98 16.90
CA VAL A 85 11.85 -2.08 15.78
C VAL A 85 11.96 -0.87 14.86
N ASP A 86 12.09 0.35 15.40
CA ASP A 86 12.22 1.58 14.61
C ASP A 86 13.49 1.62 13.78
N ARG A 87 14.63 1.19 14.35
CA ARG A 87 15.89 1.08 13.59
C ARG A 87 15.77 0.08 12.45
N TYR A 88 15.13 -1.06 12.69
CA TYR A 88 14.90 -2.06 11.65
C TYR A 88 13.95 -1.56 10.56
N ALA A 89 12.89 -0.84 10.94
CA ALA A 89 11.98 -0.22 9.99
C ALA A 89 12.68 0.82 9.11
N GLN A 90 13.54 1.67 9.68
CA GLN A 90 14.34 2.66 8.92
C GLN A 90 15.25 1.98 7.89
N GLN A 91 15.90 0.87 8.26
CA GLN A 91 16.72 0.09 7.32
C GLN A 91 15.87 -0.43 6.15
N CYS A 92 14.69 -0.97 6.43
CA CYS A 92 13.79 -1.46 5.40
C CYS A 92 13.26 -0.34 4.49
N GLU A 93 12.96 0.83 5.05
CA GLU A 93 12.50 2.00 4.28
C GLU A 93 13.55 2.48 3.27
N LEU A 94 14.81 2.52 3.68
CA LEU A 94 15.93 2.83 2.77
C LEU A 94 16.02 1.82 1.61
N ASP A 95 15.69 0.56 1.86
CA ASP A 95 15.67 -0.48 0.82
C ASP A 95 14.45 -0.34 -0.11
N VAL A 96 13.31 0.15 0.40
CA VAL A 96 12.14 0.48 -0.43
C VAL A 96 12.43 1.67 -1.35
N GLU A 97 13.07 2.74 -0.86
CA GLU A 97 13.43 3.90 -1.66
C GLU A 97 14.41 3.56 -2.80
N LYS A 98 15.38 2.67 -2.54
CA LYS A 98 16.33 2.19 -3.56
C LYS A 98 15.67 1.37 -4.66
N ARG A 99 14.53 0.71 -4.39
CA ARG A 99 13.79 -0.10 -5.37
C ARG A 99 13.00 0.73 -6.37
N GLY A 100 12.91 2.05 -6.18
CA GLY A 100 12.09 2.94 -6.98
C GLY A 100 10.59 2.72 -6.75
N PRO A 101 9.71 3.62 -7.22
CA PRO A 101 8.29 3.46 -7.02
C PRO A 101 7.79 2.17 -7.69
N VAL A 102 7.18 1.28 -6.90
CA VAL A 102 6.34 0.19 -7.41
C VAL A 102 5.06 0.83 -7.96
N GLY A 103 5.18 1.35 -9.18
CA GLY A 103 4.15 2.08 -9.87
C GLY A 103 4.71 2.58 -11.19
N ARG A 104 4.46 1.84 -12.27
CA ARG A 104 4.61 2.39 -13.63
C ARG A 104 3.88 3.75 -13.66
N PRO A 105 4.46 4.79 -14.28
CA PRO A 105 3.72 6.00 -14.55
C PRO A 105 2.46 5.62 -15.34
N ARG A 106 1.31 5.96 -14.77
CA ARG A 106 -0.02 5.78 -15.35
C ARG A 106 -0.13 6.78 -16.50
N GLY A 107 0.42 6.44 -17.67
CA GLY A 107 0.52 7.41 -18.78
C GLY A 107 1.26 6.94 -20.03
N ALA A 108 1.21 5.65 -20.37
CA ALA A 108 1.61 5.18 -21.70
C ALA A 108 0.55 4.19 -22.21
N LEU A 109 -0.65 4.72 -22.48
CA LEU A 109 -1.62 4.03 -23.32
C LEU A 109 -1.03 4.00 -24.73
N ASN A 110 -0.80 2.77 -25.18
CA ASN A 110 -0.41 2.39 -26.52
C ASN A 110 -1.12 3.26 -27.58
N LYS A 111 -0.38 4.09 -28.31
CA LYS A 111 -0.77 4.37 -29.70
C LYS A 111 -0.57 3.06 -30.46
N ALA A 112 -1.67 2.49 -30.94
CA ALA A 112 -1.65 1.33 -31.81
C ALA A 112 -0.76 1.63 -33.04
N PRO A 113 0.08 0.68 -33.50
CA PRO A 113 0.67 0.79 -34.82
C PRO A 113 -0.47 0.67 -35.84
N VAL A 114 -0.63 1.71 -36.66
CA VAL A 114 -1.59 1.72 -37.77
C VAL A 114 -1.17 0.60 -38.75
N PRO A 115 -2.05 -0.34 -39.12
CA PRO A 115 -1.72 -1.39 -40.07
C PRO A 115 -1.56 -0.77 -41.47
N GLY A 116 -0.51 -1.20 -42.18
CA GLY A 116 -0.06 -0.60 -43.42
C GLY A 116 -1.08 -0.59 -44.56
N SER A 117 -1.15 0.52 -45.27
CA SER A 117 -1.65 0.54 -46.64
C SER A 117 -0.56 0.02 -47.57
N PHE A 118 -0.70 -1.26 -47.93
CA PHE A 118 -0.20 -1.79 -49.20
C PHE A 118 -0.71 -0.90 -50.33
N GLN A 119 0.15 -0.11 -50.98
CA GLN A 119 -0.09 0.33 -52.36
C GLN A 119 0.87 -0.43 -53.26
N ARG A 120 0.34 -1.49 -53.87
CA ARG A 120 0.90 -2.10 -55.07
C ARG A 120 0.82 -1.08 -56.20
N SER A 121 1.93 -0.88 -56.90
CA SER A 121 1.92 -0.31 -58.24
C SER A 121 1.14 -1.23 -59.17
N VAL A 122 0.16 -0.68 -59.89
CA VAL A 122 -0.23 -1.22 -61.19
C VAL A 122 -0.53 -0.02 -62.10
N SER A 123 0.24 0.05 -63.16
CA SER A 123 0.00 0.76 -64.40
C SER A 123 -1.43 0.51 -64.92
N ASP A 124 -2.11 1.55 -65.44
CA ASP A 124 -2.42 1.63 -66.87
C ASP A 124 -3.36 2.79 -67.25
N SER A 125 -3.05 3.35 -68.42
CA SER A 125 -3.96 3.91 -69.42
C SER A 125 -4.65 5.26 -69.16
N PHE A 126 -4.01 6.31 -69.67
CA PHE A 126 -4.66 7.55 -70.11
C PHE A 126 -5.05 7.38 -71.59
N ALA A 127 -6.34 7.50 -71.91
CA ALA A 127 -6.88 7.41 -73.27
C ALA A 127 -7.68 8.68 -73.63
N GLY A 128 -7.52 9.16 -74.88
CA GLY A 128 -8.33 10.18 -75.58
C GLY A 128 -7.81 11.61 -75.39
N PHE A 129 -7.24 12.36 -76.35
CA PHE A 129 -7.61 12.66 -77.74
C PHE A 129 -9.06 13.17 -77.91
N HIS A 130 -9.22 14.50 -77.92
CA HIS A 130 -9.64 15.25 -79.11
C HIS A 130 -9.32 16.74 -78.96
#